data_AF-A0A061B983-F1
#
_entry.id   AF-A0A061B983-F1
#
_cell.length_a   1.000
_cell.length_b   1.000
_cell.length_c   1.000
_cell.angle_alpha   90.00
_cell.angle_beta   90.00
_cell.angle_gamma   90.00
#
_symmetry.space_group_name_H-M   'P 1'
#
loop_
_entity.id
_entity.type
_entity.pdbx_description
1 polymer ?
#
loop_
_entity_poly.entity_id
_entity_poly.type
_entity_poly.pdbx_seq_one_letter_code
_entity_poly.pdbx_strand_id
1 'polypeptide(L)'
;MYKSLPKARFGRHFERLNLLSSGAGSVTVPAEVKSVELIFKKRTPDGHMGPRRFWRENLPRVQFHNPELPIRVVRIEPEAGEYKKVPALLKINFRK
;
A
#
# COMPACT_ATOMS: atom_id res chain seq x y z
N MET A 1 -4.78 -4.82 8.98
CA MET A 1 -5.26 -6.18 8.54
C MET A 1 -6.69 -6.29 9.02
N TYR A 2 -7.63 -6.49 8.11
CA TYR A 2 -9.07 -6.37 8.36
C TYR A 2 -9.49 -7.17 9.59
N LYS A 3 -9.79 -6.46 10.69
CA LYS A 3 -9.90 -7.05 12.04
C LYS A 3 -11.24 -7.77 12.26
N SER A 4 -12.24 -7.53 11.41
CA SER A 4 -13.62 -7.99 11.56
C SER A 4 -14.09 -8.95 10.45
N LEU A 5 -13.18 -9.63 9.75
CA LEU A 5 -13.59 -10.52 8.68
C LEU A 5 -14.22 -11.82 9.21
N PRO A 6 -15.26 -12.36 8.53
CA PRO A 6 -15.83 -13.66 8.84
C PRO A 6 -14.77 -14.79 8.87
N LYS A 7 -15.04 -15.82 9.68
CA LYS A 7 -14.18 -17.02 9.72
C LYS A 7 -14.36 -17.89 8.47
N ALA A 8 -15.58 -17.98 7.95
CA ALA A 8 -15.90 -18.76 6.75
C ALA A 8 -15.14 -18.24 5.52
N ARG A 9 -14.62 -19.16 4.69
CA ARG A 9 -13.77 -18.84 3.53
C ARG A 9 -14.48 -17.88 2.58
N PHE A 10 -15.66 -18.24 2.09
CA PHE A 10 -16.40 -17.43 1.12
C PHE A 10 -16.73 -16.03 1.66
N GLY A 11 -17.37 -15.96 2.84
CA GLY A 11 -17.71 -14.69 3.49
C GLY A 11 -16.50 -13.78 3.71
N ARG A 12 -15.33 -14.35 4.05
CA ARG A 12 -14.08 -13.58 4.17
C ARG A 12 -13.64 -12.96 2.83
N HIS A 13 -13.75 -13.69 1.74
CA HIS A 13 -13.36 -13.19 0.42
C HIS A 13 -14.33 -12.10 -0.06
N PHE A 14 -15.64 -12.34 0.11
CA PHE A 14 -16.68 -11.39 -0.22
C PHE A 14 -16.51 -10.07 0.54
N GLU A 15 -16.37 -10.11 1.87
CA GLU A 15 -16.14 -8.91 2.67
C GLU A 15 -14.84 -8.19 2.31
N ARG A 16 -13.79 -8.94 1.95
CA ARG A 16 -12.54 -8.33 1.51
C ARG A 16 -12.72 -7.57 0.20
N LEU A 17 -13.50 -8.08 -0.74
CA LEU A 17 -13.83 -7.38 -1.98
C LEU A 17 -14.64 -6.12 -1.68
N ASN A 18 -15.64 -6.19 -0.81
CA ASN A 18 -16.41 -5.01 -0.38
C ASN A 18 -15.49 -3.92 0.20
N LEU A 19 -14.53 -4.30 1.04
CA LEU A 19 -13.56 -3.37 1.62
C LEU A 19 -12.58 -2.79 0.61
N LEU A 20 -12.39 -3.43 -0.54
CA LEU A 20 -11.61 -2.90 -1.66
C LEU A 20 -12.43 -1.95 -2.52
N SER A 21 -13.69 -2.27 -2.80
CA SER A 21 -14.57 -1.52 -3.69
C SER A 21 -15.18 -0.26 -3.08
N SER A 22 -15.45 -0.26 -1.77
CA SER A 22 -16.16 0.85 -1.10
C SER A 22 -15.50 1.28 0.22
N GLY A 23 -14.24 0.90 0.45
CA GLY A 23 -13.51 1.26 1.67
C GLY A 23 -12.85 2.64 1.59
N ALA A 24 -12.74 3.33 2.73
CA ALA A 24 -12.04 4.61 2.84
C ALA A 24 -10.62 4.57 2.22
N GLY A 25 -10.26 5.57 1.42
CA GLY A 25 -9.00 5.59 0.67
C GLY A 25 -9.08 4.96 -0.72
N SER A 26 -10.28 4.52 -1.15
CA SER A 26 -10.61 4.37 -2.56
C SER A 26 -10.52 5.73 -3.26
N VAL A 27 -9.63 5.86 -4.23
CA VAL A 27 -9.49 7.08 -5.03
C VAL A 27 -9.23 6.70 -6.48
N THR A 28 -9.91 7.37 -7.40
CA THR A 28 -9.56 7.32 -8.82
C THR A 28 -8.42 8.31 -9.04
N VAL A 29 -7.28 7.81 -9.50
CA VAL A 29 -6.07 8.59 -9.69
C VAL A 29 -6.17 9.32 -11.03
N PRO A 30 -5.83 10.61 -11.10
CA PRO A 30 -5.83 11.35 -12.35
C PRO A 30 -4.86 10.77 -13.39
N ALA A 31 -5.18 10.94 -14.69
CA ALA A 31 -4.41 10.36 -15.79
C ALA A 31 -2.97 10.92 -15.90
N GLU A 32 -2.72 12.07 -15.30
CA GLU A 32 -1.40 12.70 -15.18
C GLU A 32 -0.45 11.84 -14.34
N VAL A 33 -0.94 10.95 -13.48
CA VAL A 33 -0.08 10.05 -12.71
C VAL A 33 0.33 8.87 -13.56
N LYS A 34 1.64 8.73 -13.78
CA LYS A 34 2.25 7.63 -14.54
C LYS A 34 2.49 6.39 -13.69
N SER A 35 3.02 6.55 -12.47
CA SER A 35 3.29 5.43 -11.56
C SER A 35 3.49 5.88 -10.12
N VAL A 36 3.34 4.94 -9.19
CA VAL A 36 3.53 5.15 -7.75
C VAL A 36 4.55 4.16 -7.22
N GLU A 37 5.53 4.62 -6.45
CA GLU A 37 6.52 3.77 -5.79
C GLU A 37 6.56 4.05 -4.28
N LEU A 38 6.30 3.04 -3.46
CA LEU A 38 6.41 3.11 -2.01
C LEU A 38 7.66 2.37 -1.54
N ILE A 39 8.56 3.08 -0.87
CA ILE A 39 9.84 2.57 -0.36
C ILE A 39 9.82 2.66 1.17
N PHE A 40 10.04 1.54 1.85
CA PHE A 40 10.16 1.51 3.31
C PHE A 40 10.90 0.26 3.80
N LYS A 41 11.33 0.26 5.07
CA LYS A 41 11.95 -0.90 5.71
C LYS A 41 10.93 -2.01 5.97
N LYS A 42 11.37 -3.26 5.89
CA LYS A 42 10.56 -4.43 6.28
C LYS A 42 10.26 -4.42 7.79
N ARG A 43 11.28 -4.11 8.61
CA ARG A 43 11.13 -3.93 10.06
C ARG A 43 10.54 -2.56 10.34
N THR A 44 9.82 -2.46 11.45
CA THR A 44 8.99 -1.29 11.75
C THR A 44 9.47 -0.27 12.81
N PRO A 45 10.70 -0.34 13.38
CA PRO A 45 11.22 0.78 14.15
C PRO A 45 11.41 2.02 13.26
N ASP A 46 11.66 3.19 13.86
CA ASP A 46 11.97 4.45 13.19
C ASP A 46 10.89 4.99 12.23
N GLY A 47 9.61 4.90 12.60
CA GLY A 47 8.53 5.56 11.83
C GLY A 47 8.05 4.82 10.57
N HIS A 48 8.53 3.61 10.29
CA HIS A 48 8.11 2.84 9.12
C HIS A 48 6.73 2.15 9.27
N MET A 49 6.05 2.31 10.42
CA MET A 49 4.70 1.78 10.67
C MET A 49 3.66 2.39 9.72
N GLY A 50 3.78 3.69 9.45
CA GLY A 50 2.87 4.42 8.56
C GLY A 50 2.85 3.84 7.14
N PRO A 51 4.00 3.83 6.43
CA PRO A 51 4.12 3.20 5.10
C PRO A 51 3.63 1.76 5.08
N ARG A 52 3.93 0.96 6.11
CA ARG A 52 3.48 -0.43 6.21
C ARG A 52 1.96 -0.55 6.29
N ARG A 53 1.29 0.32 7.06
CA ARG A 53 -0.18 0.36 7.11
C ARG A 53 -0.76 0.86 5.81
N PHE A 54 -0.20 1.93 5.24
CA PHE A 54 -0.62 2.48 3.95
C PHE A 54 -0.57 1.42 2.84
N TRP A 55 0.51 0.66 2.75
CA TRP A 55 0.63 -0.47 1.82
C TRP A 55 -0.41 -1.56 2.03
N ARG A 56 -0.72 -1.91 3.28
CA ARG A 56 -1.62 -3.04 3.57
C ARG A 56 -3.10 -2.67 3.48
N GLU A 57 -3.45 -1.40 3.70
CA GLU A 57 -4.83 -0.98 3.92
C GLU A 57 -5.35 -0.04 2.83
N ASN A 58 -4.51 0.84 2.28
CA ASN A 58 -4.93 1.86 1.31
C ASN A 58 -4.47 1.53 -0.12
N LEU A 59 -3.20 1.21 -0.36
CA LEU A 59 -2.69 0.92 -1.72
C LEU A 59 -3.49 -0.16 -2.49
N PRO A 60 -3.99 -1.24 -1.87
CA PRO A 60 -4.80 -2.23 -2.57
C PRO A 60 -6.14 -1.66 -3.05
N ARG A 61 -6.72 -0.70 -2.31
CA ARG A 61 -7.94 0.01 -2.71
C ARG A 61 -7.65 0.93 -3.90
N VAL A 62 -6.53 1.64 -3.86
CA VAL A 62 -6.08 2.46 -5.00
C VAL A 62 -5.90 1.58 -6.25
N GLN A 63 -5.19 0.45 -6.15
CA GLN A 63 -5.01 -0.46 -7.30
C GLN A 63 -6.35 -1.00 -7.83
N PHE A 64 -7.30 -1.29 -6.94
CA PHE A 64 -8.60 -1.82 -7.32
C PHE A 64 -9.39 -0.87 -8.24
N HIS A 65 -9.35 0.44 -7.96
CA HIS A 65 -9.98 1.45 -8.81
C HIS A 65 -9.12 1.89 -10.00
N ASN A 66 -7.83 1.60 -9.99
CA ASN A 66 -6.87 2.02 -11.01
C ASN A 66 -6.05 0.81 -11.49
N PRO A 67 -6.66 -0.17 -12.17
CA PRO A 67 -6.00 -1.43 -12.51
C PRO A 67 -4.76 -1.24 -13.40
N GLU A 68 -4.74 -0.18 -14.22
CA GLU A 68 -3.64 0.14 -15.13
C GLU A 68 -2.50 0.92 -14.46
N LEU A 69 -2.73 1.49 -13.27
CA LEU A 69 -1.71 2.28 -12.56
C LEU A 69 -0.61 1.33 -12.03
N PRO A 70 0.65 1.47 -12.46
CA PRO A 70 1.74 0.67 -11.92
C PRO A 70 2.10 1.15 -10.51
N ILE A 71 1.84 0.30 -9.51
CA ILE A 71 2.21 0.53 -8.12
C ILE A 71 3.34 -0.41 -7.72
N ARG A 72 4.52 0.14 -7.42
CA ARG A 72 5.70 -0.61 -6.97
C ARG A 72 5.90 -0.46 -5.46
N VAL A 73 6.18 -1.57 -4.77
CA VAL A 73 6.45 -1.57 -3.33
C VAL A 73 7.82 -2.17 -3.06
N VAL A 74 8.75 -1.35 -2.60
CA VAL A 74 10.13 -1.75 -2.29
C VAL A 74 10.27 -1.86 -0.78
N ARG A 75 10.45 -3.10 -0.31
CA ARG A 75 10.68 -3.39 1.12
C ARG A 75 12.15 -3.72 1.32
N ILE A 76 12.84 -2.85 2.05
CA ILE A 76 14.29 -2.96 2.26
C ILE A 76 14.54 -3.65 3.60
N GLU A 77 15.45 -4.62 3.61
CA GLU A 77 15.97 -5.26 4.82
C GLU A 77 17.42 -4.80 4.98
N PRO A 78 17.68 -3.72 5.73
CA PRO A 78 19.03 -3.17 5.88
C PRO A 78 19.89 -4.08 6.76
N GLU A 79 21.19 -4.06 6.48
CA GLU A 79 22.22 -4.69 7.31
C GLU A 79 22.35 -3.99 8.67
N ALA A 80 23.04 -4.64 9.60
CA ALA A 80 23.26 -4.12 10.94
C ALA A 80 23.97 -2.76 10.89
N GLY A 81 23.34 -1.72 11.42
CA GLY A 81 23.88 -0.34 11.46
C GLY A 81 23.36 0.59 10.36
N GLU A 82 22.76 0.07 9.29
CA GLU A 82 22.22 0.89 8.20
C GLU A 82 20.75 1.26 8.38
N TYR A 83 20.15 0.89 9.51
CA TYR A 83 18.75 1.14 9.80
C TYR A 83 18.41 2.62 9.58
N LYS A 84 19.17 3.58 10.10
CA LYS A 84 18.81 5.00 9.94
C LYS A 84 18.88 5.53 8.51
N LYS A 85 19.57 4.85 7.58
CA LYS A 85 19.79 5.32 6.20
C LYS A 85 18.60 5.07 5.28
N VAL A 86 17.80 4.03 5.55
CA VAL A 86 16.70 3.67 4.65
C VAL A 86 15.52 4.64 4.82
N PRO A 87 15.10 5.33 3.75
CA PRO A 87 14.04 6.33 3.86
C PRO A 87 12.64 5.69 3.79
N ALA A 88 11.65 6.40 4.31
CA ALA A 88 10.23 6.09 4.16
C ALA A 88 9.61 7.07 3.14
N LEU A 89 9.52 6.67 1.88
CA LEU A 89 9.16 7.57 0.78
C LEU A 89 8.03 7.01 -0.07
N LEU A 90 7.14 7.92 -0.49
CA LEU A 90 6.17 7.70 -1.55
C LEU A 90 6.57 8.59 -2.73
N LYS A 91 6.98 7.96 -3.84
CA LYS A 91 7.31 8.65 -5.09
C LYS A 91 6.12 8.54 -6.03
N ILE A 92 5.69 9.66 -6.58
CA ILE A 92 4.63 9.73 -7.58
C ILE A 92 5.26 10.31 -8.84
N ASN A 93 5.27 9.52 -9.91
CA ASN A 93 5.78 9.96 -11.21
C ASN A 93 4.61 10.48 -12.02
N PHE A 94 4.71 11.72 -12.48
CA PHE A 94 3.71 12.33 -13.37
C PHE A 94 4.14 12.18 -14.83
N ARG A 95 3.16 12.12 -15.73
CA ARG A 95 3.36 12.27 -17.18
C ARG A 95 3.79 13.71 -17.42
N LYS A 96 4.83 13.88 -18.25
CA LYS A 96 5.21 15.19 -18.77
C LYS A 96 4.23 15.61 -19.86
#